data_AF-E4PPI5-F1
#
_entry.id   AF-E4PPI5-F1
#
_cell.length_a   1.000
_cell.length_b   1.000
_cell.length_c   1.000
_cell.angle_alpha   90.00
_cell.angle_beta   90.00
_cell.angle_gamma   90.00
#
_symmetry.space_group_name_H-M   'P 1'
#
loop_
_entity.id
_entity.type
_entity.pdbx_description
1 polymer ?
#
loop_
_entity_poly.entity_id
_entity_poly.type
_entity_poly.pdbx_seq_one_letter_code
_entity_poly.pdbx_strand_id
1 'polypeptide(L)'
;MPIQEMATEMSTNRPRRKLFKRTLWKRMEANTTLLESSAFRWTIRVFGYTSLLYAAIVVLNLEAHNTEPLSPEHLNNVVVALKNPALIAGVSLPLLGLIASHLRSIQTKKQIETQQDQNIFSNYLAHRSQFNEFMEEEAPLVNVSRISKWTMYGRLFPKAEEGDFEINSTLASFFETLPKRLTKLTKILESTTYNRKENWNDLETIFDDLESDFREFSQAVFTDDLDKELFLSKLERRIDKHLICVHALHECSNFHRALLDENSVWEIQEKYVQCKSILKPQSLRERILHELRAAALSPRTSLTEDREREQALKGKLFFENLCMGGDDSDIVIAKEISEVIDQNFNSEEKLEVERVLPAAINIHLTVLNNEGQESQP
;
A
#
# COMPACT_ATOMS: atom_id res chain seq x y z
N MET A 1 4.41 24.65 27.18
CA MET A 1 5.28 23.58 26.66
C MET A 1 6.71 24.03 26.83
N PRO A 2 7.56 23.30 27.57
CA PRO A 2 8.92 23.76 27.86
C PRO A 2 9.86 23.45 26.69
N ILE A 3 10.64 24.46 26.34
CA ILE A 3 11.71 24.41 25.34
C ILE A 3 12.88 23.66 25.97
N GLN A 4 13.17 22.47 25.47
CA GLN A 4 14.22 21.60 25.98
C GLN A 4 15.55 21.97 25.32
N GLU A 5 16.46 22.54 26.11
CA GLU A 5 17.84 22.86 25.73
C GLU A 5 18.59 21.60 25.28
N MET A 6 18.95 21.54 23.99
CA MET A 6 19.91 20.56 23.47
C MET A 6 21.34 21.06 23.72
N ALA A 7 21.89 20.68 24.86
CA ALA A 7 23.31 20.84 25.14
C ALA A 7 24.15 19.97 24.17
N THR A 8 24.96 20.64 23.37
CA THR A 8 25.86 20.03 22.39
C THR A 8 27.14 19.57 23.09
N GLU A 9 27.19 18.32 23.53
CA GLU A 9 28.44 17.69 23.99
C GLU A 9 29.38 17.45 22.80
N MET A 10 30.28 18.39 22.53
CA MET A 10 31.43 18.18 21.67
C MET A 10 32.42 17.22 22.35
N SER A 11 32.22 15.92 22.13
CA SER A 11 33.16 14.86 22.51
C SER A 11 34.47 14.98 21.71
N THR A 12 35.49 15.55 22.35
CA THR A 12 36.86 15.61 21.83
C THR A 12 37.58 14.27 22.05
N ASN A 13 37.05 13.20 21.45
CA ASN A 13 37.73 11.92 21.41
C ASN A 13 38.98 12.02 20.53
N ARG A 14 40.15 12.24 21.15
CA ARG A 14 41.45 12.12 20.49
C ARG A 14 41.55 10.75 19.81
N PRO A 15 41.88 10.67 18.51
CA PRO A 15 42.00 9.39 17.83
C PRO A 15 43.13 8.59 18.48
N ARG A 16 42.78 7.54 19.24
CA ARG A 16 43.72 6.53 19.70
C ARG A 16 44.45 6.01 18.45
N ARG A 17 45.74 6.32 18.33
CA ARG A 17 46.65 5.73 17.34
C ARG A 17 46.62 4.21 17.53
N LYS A 18 45.72 3.54 16.83
CA LYS A 18 45.76 2.09 16.66
C LYS A 18 47.06 1.82 15.93
N LEU A 19 48.05 1.27 16.65
CA LEU A 19 49.25 0.68 16.10
C LEU A 19 48.79 -0.40 15.12
N PHE A 20 48.62 0.01 13.86
CA PHE A 20 48.23 -0.83 12.75
C PHE A 20 49.34 -1.87 12.61
N LYS A 21 49.08 -3.07 13.13
CA LYS A 21 49.76 -4.27 12.67
C LYS A 21 49.46 -4.33 11.17
N ARG A 22 50.39 -3.81 10.34
CA ARG A 22 50.34 -3.95 8.89
C ARG A 22 50.39 -5.45 8.63
N THR A 23 49.23 -6.06 8.49
CA THR A 23 49.13 -7.43 8.02
C THR A 23 49.89 -7.46 6.69
N LEU A 24 50.95 -8.26 6.65
CA LEU A 24 51.84 -8.45 5.50
C LEU A 24 51.08 -8.83 4.21
N TRP A 25 49.83 -9.26 4.39
CA TRP A 25 48.88 -9.62 3.36
C TRP A 25 47.69 -8.66 3.43
N LYS A 26 47.66 -7.68 2.51
CA LYS A 26 46.43 -6.93 2.25
C LYS A 26 45.50 -7.88 1.49
N ARG A 27 44.26 -8.04 1.96
CA ARG A 27 43.26 -8.83 1.26
C ARG A 27 43.04 -8.22 -0.14
N MET A 28 42.95 -9.06 -1.16
CA MET A 28 42.66 -8.58 -2.52
C MET A 28 41.20 -8.11 -2.57
N GLU A 29 41.00 -6.91 -3.07
CA GLU A 29 39.69 -6.26 -3.23
C GLU A 29 39.41 -6.06 -4.72
N ALA A 30 38.14 -6.01 -5.11
CA ALA A 30 37.74 -5.90 -6.52
C ALA A 30 38.34 -4.65 -7.21
N ASN A 31 38.54 -3.56 -6.48
CA ASN A 31 39.04 -2.31 -7.02
C ASN A 31 40.58 -2.26 -7.15
N THR A 32 41.29 -3.28 -6.66
CA THR A 32 42.76 -3.30 -6.72
C THR A 32 43.24 -3.73 -8.10
N THR A 33 44.26 -3.05 -8.61
CA THR A 33 44.94 -3.49 -9.83
C THR A 33 45.86 -4.68 -9.52
N LEU A 34 46.19 -5.49 -10.53
CA LEU A 34 47.04 -6.66 -10.35
C LEU A 34 48.40 -6.30 -9.73
N LEU A 35 48.99 -5.17 -10.15
CA LEU A 35 50.29 -4.69 -9.66
C LEU A 35 50.23 -4.20 -8.20
N GLU A 36 49.07 -3.72 -7.76
CA GLU A 36 48.85 -3.29 -6.38
C GLU A 36 48.69 -4.46 -5.41
N SER A 37 48.30 -5.64 -5.92
CA SER A 37 48.16 -6.84 -5.10
C SER A 37 49.46 -7.14 -4.35
N SER A 38 49.37 -7.28 -3.03
CA SER A 38 50.51 -7.69 -2.22
C SER A 38 50.97 -9.09 -2.60
N ALA A 39 50.05 -10.00 -2.95
CA ALA A 39 50.38 -11.36 -3.38
C ALA A 39 51.22 -11.35 -4.66
N PHE A 40 50.81 -10.57 -5.66
CA PHE A 40 51.56 -10.41 -6.93
C PHE A 40 52.99 -9.90 -6.68
N ARG A 41 53.11 -8.82 -5.88
CA ARG A 41 54.41 -8.23 -5.53
C ARG A 41 55.28 -9.18 -4.73
N TRP A 42 54.72 -9.93 -3.79
CA TRP A 42 55.45 -10.93 -3.01
C TRP A 42 55.93 -12.09 -3.87
N THR A 43 55.12 -12.61 -4.79
CA THR A 43 55.54 -13.67 -5.71
C THR A 43 56.72 -13.22 -6.56
N ILE A 44 56.66 -12.04 -7.18
CA ILE A 44 57.78 -11.52 -7.98
C ILE A 44 59.02 -11.30 -7.11
N ARG A 45 58.88 -10.70 -5.93
CA ARG A 45 60.02 -10.43 -5.04
C ARG A 45 60.67 -11.72 -4.54
N VAL A 46 59.87 -12.68 -4.06
CA VAL A 46 60.39 -13.94 -3.53
C VAL A 46 61.08 -14.70 -4.64
N PHE A 47 60.37 -15.09 -5.70
CA PHE A 47 60.95 -15.93 -6.75
C PHE A 47 62.02 -15.21 -7.58
N GLY A 48 61.83 -13.91 -7.84
CA GLY A 48 62.78 -13.08 -8.57
C GLY A 48 64.08 -12.87 -7.79
N TYR A 49 64.01 -12.46 -6.51
CA TYR A 49 65.23 -12.29 -5.70
C TYR A 49 65.90 -13.62 -5.38
N THR A 50 65.14 -14.71 -5.14
CA THR A 50 65.76 -16.03 -4.95
C THR A 50 66.46 -16.52 -6.21
N SER A 51 65.86 -16.32 -7.39
CA SER A 51 66.47 -16.67 -8.67
C SER A 51 67.75 -15.86 -8.92
N LEU A 52 67.71 -14.55 -8.68
CA LEU A 52 68.87 -13.67 -8.86
C LEU A 52 70.00 -14.01 -7.89
N LEU A 53 69.69 -14.23 -6.62
CA LEU A 53 70.67 -14.66 -5.62
C LEU A 53 71.30 -16.00 -5.98
N TYR A 54 70.48 -16.97 -6.41
CA TYR A 54 70.97 -18.29 -6.82
C TYR A 54 71.84 -18.21 -8.07
N ALA A 55 71.47 -17.39 -9.06
CA ALA A 55 72.29 -17.11 -10.23
C ALA A 55 73.65 -16.51 -9.84
N ALA A 56 73.67 -15.54 -8.93
CA ALA A 56 74.92 -14.93 -8.45
C ALA A 56 75.83 -15.97 -7.77
N ILE A 57 75.28 -16.83 -6.91
CA ILE A 57 76.04 -17.92 -6.27
C ILE A 57 76.61 -18.87 -7.33
N VAL A 58 75.81 -19.28 -8.30
CA VAL A 58 76.25 -20.21 -9.36
C VAL A 58 77.36 -19.59 -10.22
N VAL A 59 77.24 -18.31 -10.61
CA VAL A 59 78.27 -17.60 -11.39
C VAL A 59 79.56 -17.41 -10.60
N LEU A 60 79.48 -17.07 -9.31
CA LEU A 60 80.66 -16.91 -8.45
C LEU A 60 81.40 -18.22 -8.18
N ASN A 61 80.70 -19.36 -8.23
CA ASN A 61 81.30 -20.70 -8.07
C ASN A 61 81.64 -21.37 -9.41
N LEU A 62 81.45 -20.70 -10.53
CA LEU A 62 81.83 -21.23 -11.83
C LEU A 62 83.36 -21.18 -11.94
N GLU A 63 84.03 -22.33 -11.78
CA GLU A 63 85.47 -22.40 -11.93
C GLU A 63 85.86 -22.01 -13.37
N ALA A 64 86.47 -20.84 -13.50
CA ALA A 64 87.00 -20.34 -14.77
C ALA A 64 88.31 -21.09 -15.09
N HIS A 65 88.20 -22.35 -15.53
CA HIS A 65 89.34 -23.04 -16.11
C HIS A 65 89.71 -22.36 -17.44
N ASN A 66 90.74 -21.50 -17.40
CA ASN A 66 91.54 -20.94 -18.52
C ASN A 66 90.81 -20.44 -19.78
N THR A 67 89.51 -20.24 -19.75
CA THR A 67 88.72 -19.79 -20.89
C THR A 67 88.56 -18.28 -20.83
N GLU A 68 88.78 -17.61 -21.96
CA GLU A 68 88.53 -16.18 -22.07
C GLU A 68 87.06 -15.88 -21.75
N PRO A 69 86.74 -14.81 -20.97
CA PRO A 69 85.41 -14.55 -20.41
C PRO A 69 84.29 -14.28 -21.44
N LEU A 70 84.63 -14.24 -22.73
CA LEU A 70 83.71 -14.09 -23.86
C LEU A 70 83.86 -15.19 -24.92
N SER A 71 84.62 -16.24 -24.61
CA SER A 71 84.69 -17.41 -25.48
C SER A 71 83.30 -18.05 -25.60
N PRO A 72 82.90 -18.54 -26.79
CA PRO A 72 81.65 -19.26 -26.98
C PRO A 72 81.44 -20.40 -25.96
N GLU A 73 82.51 -21.08 -25.56
CA GLU A 73 82.46 -22.16 -24.57
C GLU A 73 82.12 -21.64 -23.16
N HIS A 74 82.70 -20.51 -22.76
CA HIS A 74 82.41 -19.86 -21.47
C HIS A 74 80.96 -19.39 -21.42
N LEU A 75 80.48 -18.75 -22.49
CA LEU A 75 79.09 -18.31 -22.60
C LEU A 75 78.11 -19.49 -22.55
N ASN A 76 78.42 -20.60 -23.22
CA ASN A 76 77.59 -21.80 -23.15
C ASN A 76 77.53 -22.37 -21.72
N ASN A 77 78.66 -22.43 -21.02
CA ASN A 77 78.70 -22.89 -19.63
C ASN A 77 77.89 -21.99 -18.69
N VAL A 78 77.95 -20.66 -18.88
CA VAL A 78 77.11 -19.71 -18.14
C VAL A 78 75.63 -19.94 -18.43
N VAL A 79 75.24 -20.11 -19.70
CA VAL A 79 73.83 -20.38 -20.08
C VAL A 79 73.33 -21.67 -19.44
N VAL A 80 74.13 -22.75 -19.48
CA VAL A 80 73.79 -24.03 -18.86
C VAL A 80 73.66 -23.87 -17.34
N ALA A 81 74.56 -23.12 -16.72
CA ALA A 81 74.55 -22.88 -15.28
C ALA A 81 73.34 -22.03 -14.83
N LEU A 82 72.90 -21.08 -15.66
CA LEU A 82 71.73 -20.23 -15.40
C LEU A 82 70.38 -20.93 -15.63
N LYS A 83 70.36 -22.16 -16.18
CA LYS A 83 69.12 -22.93 -16.41
C LYS A 83 68.31 -23.13 -15.13
N ASN A 84 68.96 -23.50 -14.03
CA ASN A 84 68.28 -23.76 -12.76
C ASN A 84 67.71 -22.48 -12.11
N PRO A 85 68.48 -21.37 -11.99
CA PRO A 85 67.91 -20.07 -11.59
C PRO A 85 66.74 -19.62 -12.47
N ALA A 86 66.85 -19.79 -13.79
CA ALA A 86 65.78 -19.45 -14.71
C ALA A 86 64.50 -20.27 -14.46
N LEU A 87 64.62 -21.56 -14.12
CA LEU A 87 63.48 -22.39 -13.73
C LEU A 87 62.79 -21.87 -12.46
N ILE A 88 63.55 -21.43 -11.44
CA ILE A 88 62.99 -20.82 -10.21
C ILE A 88 62.18 -19.57 -10.55
N ALA A 89 62.72 -18.69 -11.41
CA ALA A 89 61.98 -17.54 -11.91
C ALA A 89 60.74 -17.98 -12.73
N GLY A 90 60.86 -19.04 -13.53
CA GLY A 90 59.78 -19.60 -14.34
C GLY A 90 58.58 -20.08 -13.52
N VAL A 91 58.79 -20.62 -12.31
CA VAL A 91 57.71 -21.01 -11.37
C VAL A 91 56.84 -19.81 -10.96
N SER A 92 57.38 -18.59 -10.99
CA SER A 92 56.56 -17.41 -10.72
C SER A 92 55.43 -17.24 -11.74
N LEU A 93 55.63 -17.62 -13.01
CA LEU A 93 54.64 -17.41 -14.08
C LEU A 93 53.29 -18.11 -13.82
N PRO A 94 53.21 -19.44 -13.55
CA PRO A 94 51.94 -20.08 -13.23
C PRO A 94 51.32 -19.54 -11.93
N LEU A 95 52.13 -19.17 -10.94
CA LEU A 95 51.63 -18.56 -9.70
C LEU A 95 51.02 -17.18 -9.95
N LEU A 96 51.65 -16.35 -10.79
CA LEU A 96 51.10 -15.07 -11.21
C LEU A 96 49.81 -15.26 -12.02
N GLY A 97 49.74 -16.29 -12.87
CA GLY A 97 48.53 -16.68 -13.59
C GLY A 97 47.38 -17.04 -12.64
N LEU A 98 47.66 -17.80 -11.57
CA LEU A 98 46.67 -18.14 -10.55
C LEU A 98 46.19 -16.90 -9.78
N ILE A 99 47.11 -16.02 -9.37
CA ILE A 99 46.77 -14.76 -8.67
C ILE A 99 45.92 -13.86 -9.56
N ALA A 100 46.27 -13.73 -10.85
CA ALA A 100 45.51 -12.93 -11.81
C ALA A 100 44.11 -13.51 -12.05
N SER A 101 44.01 -14.83 -12.19
CA SER A 101 42.72 -15.52 -12.33
C SER A 101 41.82 -15.31 -11.10
N HIS A 102 42.39 -15.43 -9.90
CA HIS A 102 41.66 -15.17 -8.65
C HIS A 102 41.21 -13.71 -8.52
N LEU A 103 42.07 -12.74 -8.88
CA LEU A 103 41.69 -11.32 -8.91
C LEU A 103 40.50 -11.08 -9.86
N ARG A 104 40.57 -11.66 -11.06
CA ARG A 104 39.51 -11.55 -12.06
C ARG A 104 38.19 -12.15 -11.55
N SER A 105 38.25 -13.29 -10.84
CA SER A 105 37.07 -13.88 -10.21
C SER A 105 36.43 -12.94 -9.19
N ILE A 106 37.22 -12.30 -8.32
CA ILE A 106 36.73 -11.30 -7.34
C ILE A 106 36.11 -10.09 -8.07
N GLN A 107 36.76 -9.59 -9.11
CA GLN A 107 36.28 -8.47 -9.92
C GLN A 107 34.95 -8.80 -10.60
N THR A 108 34.87 -9.94 -11.27
CA THR A 108 33.64 -10.41 -11.94
C THR A 108 32.51 -10.60 -10.93
N LYS A 109 32.79 -11.17 -9.75
CA LYS A 109 31.78 -11.27 -8.68
C LYS A 109 31.23 -9.89 -8.30
N LYS A 110 32.10 -8.91 -8.06
CA LYS A 110 31.67 -7.57 -7.68
C LYS A 110 30.94 -6.84 -8.81
N GLN A 111 31.34 -7.08 -10.05
CA GLN A 111 30.65 -6.56 -11.23
C GLN A 111 29.23 -7.14 -11.34
N ILE A 112 29.05 -8.44 -11.13
CA ILE A 112 27.74 -9.09 -11.11
C ILE A 112 26.86 -8.51 -10.00
N GLU A 113 27.39 -8.37 -8.78
CA GLU A 113 26.65 -7.75 -7.67
C GLU A 113 26.20 -6.33 -8.04
N THR A 114 27.11 -5.51 -8.60
CA THR A 114 26.80 -4.13 -9.00
C THR A 114 25.75 -4.07 -10.11
N GLN A 115 25.83 -4.98 -11.08
CA GLN A 115 24.86 -5.09 -12.17
C GLN A 115 23.50 -5.56 -11.66
N GLN A 116 23.47 -6.47 -10.69
CA GLN A 116 22.23 -6.91 -10.05
C GLN A 116 21.55 -5.75 -9.31
N ASP A 117 22.31 -4.95 -8.55
CA ASP A 117 21.78 -3.75 -7.87
C ASP A 117 21.20 -2.74 -8.88
N GLN A 118 21.89 -2.52 -10.00
CA GLN A 118 21.40 -1.66 -11.09
C GLN A 118 20.12 -2.20 -11.74
N ASN A 119 20.05 -3.51 -11.95
CA ASN A 119 18.87 -4.16 -12.51
C ASN A 119 17.67 -4.04 -11.56
N ILE A 120 17.86 -4.27 -10.26
CA ILE A 120 16.81 -4.10 -9.24
C ILE A 120 16.28 -2.66 -9.27
N PHE A 121 17.18 -1.67 -9.25
CA PHE A 121 16.79 -0.26 -9.30
C PHE A 121 16.05 0.11 -10.59
N SER A 122 16.55 -0.35 -11.75
CA SER A 122 15.92 -0.10 -13.04
C SER A 122 14.53 -0.73 -13.12
N ASN A 123 14.36 -1.95 -12.61
CA ASN A 123 13.07 -2.64 -12.57
C ASN A 123 12.09 -1.93 -11.62
N TYR A 124 12.55 -1.49 -10.45
CA TYR A 124 11.73 -0.71 -9.52
C TYR A 124 11.18 0.56 -10.17
N LEU A 125 12.05 1.35 -10.84
CA LEU A 125 11.61 2.56 -11.53
C LEU A 125 10.64 2.27 -12.68
N ALA A 126 10.88 1.20 -13.45
CA ALA A 126 10.01 0.79 -14.53
C ALA A 126 8.61 0.38 -14.01
N HIS A 127 8.55 -0.50 -13.00
CA HIS A 127 7.29 -0.94 -12.39
C HIS A 127 6.51 0.24 -11.80
N ARG A 128 7.21 1.16 -11.12
CA ARG A 128 6.62 2.39 -10.58
C ARG A 128 6.08 3.32 -11.67
N SER A 129 6.77 3.43 -12.80
CA SER A 129 6.31 4.22 -13.95
C SER A 129 5.05 3.61 -14.58
N GLN A 130 5.04 2.30 -14.79
CA GLN A 130 3.89 1.56 -15.32
C GLN A 130 2.68 1.68 -14.41
N PHE A 131 2.87 1.61 -13.09
CA PHE A 131 1.78 1.83 -12.14
C PHE A 131 1.21 3.26 -12.23
N ASN A 132 2.05 4.27 -12.45
CA ASN A 132 1.57 5.63 -12.62
C ASN A 132 0.75 5.81 -13.90
N GLU A 133 1.21 5.22 -15.02
CA GLU A 133 0.50 5.19 -16.31
C GLU A 133 -0.86 4.50 -16.15
N PHE A 134 -0.89 3.31 -15.55
CA PHE A 134 -2.12 2.59 -15.22
C PHE A 134 -3.10 3.45 -14.40
N MET A 135 -2.61 4.16 -13.37
CA MET A 135 -3.44 5.06 -12.55
C MET A 135 -3.96 6.30 -13.31
N GLU A 136 -3.33 6.66 -14.43
CA GLU A 136 -3.79 7.76 -15.32
C GLU A 136 -4.81 7.28 -16.34
N GLU A 137 -4.62 6.07 -16.88
CA GLU A 137 -5.47 5.49 -17.92
C GLU A 137 -6.79 4.94 -17.35
N GLU A 138 -6.72 4.08 -16.34
CA GLU A 138 -7.90 3.40 -15.78
C GLU A 138 -8.61 4.24 -14.72
N ALA A 139 -7.88 5.16 -14.09
CA ALA A 139 -8.37 6.04 -13.03
C ALA A 139 -9.28 5.32 -11.99
N PRO A 140 -8.86 4.18 -11.39
CA PRO A 140 -9.74 3.30 -10.61
C PRO A 140 -10.36 3.97 -9.36
N LEU A 141 -9.87 5.15 -8.97
CA LEU A 141 -10.25 5.90 -7.77
C LEU A 141 -10.97 7.22 -8.05
N VAL A 142 -11.52 7.47 -9.25
CA VAL A 142 -12.16 8.76 -9.63
C VAL A 142 -13.11 9.30 -8.54
N ASN A 143 -13.87 8.42 -7.88
CA ASN A 143 -14.95 8.79 -6.96
C ASN A 143 -14.59 8.74 -5.47
N VAL A 144 -13.35 8.36 -5.10
CA VAL A 144 -13.04 7.97 -3.72
C VAL A 144 -12.23 9.01 -2.97
N SER A 145 -11.32 9.75 -3.62
CA SER A 145 -10.63 10.98 -3.12
C SER A 145 -9.34 11.26 -3.91
N ARG A 146 -8.70 12.40 -3.65
CA ARG A 146 -7.34 12.73 -4.14
C ARG A 146 -6.29 11.90 -3.39
N ILE A 147 -6.14 10.65 -3.79
CA ILE A 147 -5.12 9.76 -3.22
C ILE A 147 -3.77 10.03 -3.89
N SER A 148 -2.71 10.08 -3.10
CA SER A 148 -1.34 10.10 -3.63
C SER A 148 -1.01 8.73 -4.21
N LYS A 149 -0.96 8.64 -5.55
CA LYS A 149 -0.60 7.42 -6.29
C LYS A 149 0.68 6.76 -5.75
N TRP A 150 1.67 7.57 -5.35
CA TRP A 150 2.93 7.08 -4.79
C TRP A 150 2.78 6.43 -3.42
N THR A 151 1.89 6.97 -2.59
CA THR A 151 1.67 6.40 -1.27
C THR A 151 0.90 5.08 -1.37
N MET A 152 -0.06 5.01 -2.29
CA MET A 152 -0.74 3.77 -2.62
C MET A 152 0.24 2.72 -3.14
N TYR A 153 1.09 3.06 -4.12
CA TYR A 153 2.13 2.16 -4.64
C TYR A 153 3.03 1.60 -3.53
N GLY A 154 3.56 2.44 -2.65
CA GLY A 154 4.42 2.01 -1.55
C GLY A 154 3.72 1.12 -0.52
N ARG A 155 2.39 1.24 -0.37
CA ARG A 155 1.59 0.38 0.51
C ARG A 155 1.22 -0.95 -0.13
N LEU A 156 0.95 -0.94 -1.44
CA LEU A 156 0.64 -2.14 -2.22
C LEU A 156 1.87 -3.02 -2.42
N PHE A 157 3.03 -2.42 -2.73
CA PHE A 157 4.28 -3.12 -3.05
C PHE A 157 5.44 -2.67 -2.13
N PRO A 158 5.38 -3.00 -0.83
CA PRO A 158 6.30 -2.47 0.17
C PRO A 158 7.77 -2.90 -0.04
N LYS A 159 8.02 -3.99 -0.78
CA LYS A 159 9.35 -4.53 -1.05
C LYS A 159 9.85 -4.27 -2.49
N ALA A 160 9.14 -3.45 -3.26
CA ALA A 160 9.49 -3.20 -4.66
C ALA A 160 10.91 -2.61 -4.81
N GLU A 161 11.40 -1.86 -3.82
CA GLU A 161 12.76 -1.30 -3.82
C GLU A 161 13.85 -2.38 -3.74
N GLU A 162 13.52 -3.56 -3.22
CA GLU A 162 14.39 -4.74 -3.15
C GLU A 162 14.29 -5.63 -4.41
N GLY A 163 13.43 -5.25 -5.38
CA GLY A 163 13.13 -6.03 -6.58
C GLY A 163 12.06 -7.09 -6.38
N ASP A 164 11.38 -7.08 -5.23
CA ASP A 164 10.26 -7.95 -4.92
C ASP A 164 8.93 -7.20 -5.14
N PHE A 165 8.23 -7.56 -6.20
CA PHE A 165 6.96 -6.94 -6.60
C PHE A 165 5.73 -7.71 -6.09
N GLU A 166 5.89 -8.53 -5.05
CA GLU A 166 4.75 -9.13 -4.36
C GLU A 166 3.87 -8.07 -3.67
N ILE A 167 2.57 -8.34 -3.64
CA ILE A 167 1.61 -7.51 -2.92
C ILE A 167 1.83 -7.61 -1.40
N ASN A 168 1.43 -6.57 -0.70
CA ASN A 168 1.44 -6.55 0.74
C ASN A 168 0.63 -7.73 1.31
N SER A 169 1.29 -8.60 2.07
CA SER A 169 0.64 -9.77 2.71
C SER A 169 -0.53 -9.38 3.62
N THR A 170 -0.50 -8.20 4.24
CA THR A 170 -1.63 -7.69 5.04
C THR A 170 -2.85 -7.42 4.15
N LEU A 171 -2.64 -6.88 2.95
CA LEU A 171 -3.72 -6.67 1.97
C LEU A 171 -4.32 -8.01 1.50
N ALA A 172 -3.47 -9.00 1.20
CA ALA A 172 -3.95 -10.34 0.84
C ALA A 172 -4.82 -10.93 1.95
N SER A 173 -4.35 -10.86 3.21
CA SER A 173 -5.12 -11.34 4.37
C SER A 173 -6.42 -10.55 4.60
N PHE A 174 -6.43 -9.26 4.26
CA PHE A 174 -7.63 -8.44 4.30
C PHE A 174 -8.68 -8.95 3.30
N PHE A 175 -8.29 -9.23 2.05
CA PHE A 175 -9.20 -9.80 1.05
C PHE A 175 -9.74 -11.19 1.46
N GLU A 176 -8.92 -12.03 2.08
CA GLU A 176 -9.36 -13.35 2.58
C GLU A 176 -10.34 -13.26 3.77
N THR A 177 -10.22 -12.22 4.60
CA THR A 177 -11.03 -12.06 5.82
C THR A 177 -12.27 -11.20 5.59
N LEU A 178 -12.28 -10.37 4.56
CA LEU A 178 -13.38 -9.45 4.24
C LEU A 178 -14.73 -10.17 4.02
N PRO A 179 -14.86 -11.27 3.25
CA PRO A 179 -16.12 -11.99 3.11
C PRO A 179 -16.73 -12.47 4.43
N LYS A 180 -15.89 -12.89 5.38
CA LYS A 180 -16.32 -13.33 6.72
C LYS A 180 -16.86 -12.16 7.53
N ARG A 181 -16.21 -11.00 7.45
CA ARG A 181 -16.66 -9.76 8.10
C ARG A 181 -17.96 -9.26 7.49
N LEU A 182 -18.11 -9.34 6.16
CA LEU A 182 -19.35 -8.99 5.49
C LEU A 182 -20.48 -9.96 5.85
N THR A 183 -20.21 -11.26 5.99
CA THR A 183 -21.21 -12.21 6.48
C THR A 183 -21.67 -11.87 7.91
N LYS A 184 -20.76 -11.42 8.78
CA LYS A 184 -21.12 -10.91 10.12
C LYS A 184 -21.98 -9.65 10.02
N LEU A 185 -21.61 -8.71 9.15
CA LEU A 185 -22.37 -7.49 8.87
C LEU A 185 -23.79 -7.81 8.39
N THR A 186 -23.94 -8.74 7.42
CA THR A 186 -25.23 -9.21 6.92
C THR A 186 -26.12 -9.73 8.04
N LYS A 187 -25.60 -10.60 8.91
CA LYS A 187 -26.37 -11.12 10.06
C LYS A 187 -26.81 -10.03 11.03
N ILE A 188 -25.95 -9.05 11.27
CA ILE A 188 -26.31 -7.92 12.13
C ILE A 188 -27.39 -7.08 11.46
N LEU A 189 -27.27 -6.78 10.17
CA LEU A 189 -28.29 -6.08 9.39
C LEU A 189 -29.64 -6.82 9.43
N GLU A 190 -29.66 -8.14 9.22
CA GLU A 190 -30.88 -8.96 9.31
C GLU A 190 -31.51 -8.96 10.72
N SER A 191 -30.67 -9.01 11.77
CA SER A 191 -31.13 -8.98 13.16
C SER A 191 -31.58 -7.60 13.62
N THR A 192 -31.12 -6.55 12.92
CA THR A 192 -31.46 -5.16 13.21
C THR A 192 -32.84 -4.89 12.67
N THR A 193 -33.84 -5.30 13.44
CA THR A 193 -35.19 -4.77 13.25
C THR A 193 -35.13 -3.26 13.31
N TYR A 194 -35.84 -2.63 12.37
CA TYR A 194 -35.85 -1.20 12.07
C TYR A 194 -36.03 -0.25 13.28
N ASN A 195 -36.47 -0.78 14.43
CA ASN A 195 -36.83 -0.03 15.61
C ASN A 195 -35.86 -0.16 16.79
N ARG A 196 -34.80 -0.99 16.73
CA ARG A 196 -33.87 -1.17 17.86
C ARG A 196 -32.60 -0.34 17.72
N LYS A 197 -32.55 0.80 18.42
CA LYS A 197 -31.42 1.74 18.46
C LYS A 197 -30.08 1.11 18.90
N GLU A 198 -30.11 0.03 19.67
CA GLU A 198 -28.92 -0.63 20.22
C GLU A 198 -28.00 -1.24 19.14
N ASN A 199 -28.57 -1.84 18.09
CA ASN A 199 -27.77 -2.49 17.05
C ASN A 199 -27.07 -1.51 16.08
N TRP A 200 -27.46 -0.23 16.08
CA TRP A 200 -26.92 0.76 15.15
C TRP A 200 -25.49 1.16 15.53
N ASN A 201 -25.16 1.19 16.82
CA ASN A 201 -23.80 1.45 17.27
C ASN A 201 -22.85 0.31 16.85
N ASP A 202 -23.32 -0.93 16.91
CA ASP A 202 -22.57 -2.10 16.45
C ASP A 202 -22.32 -2.06 14.94
N LEU A 203 -23.33 -1.64 14.16
CA LEU A 203 -23.19 -1.43 12.72
C LEU A 203 -22.17 -0.34 12.40
N GLU A 204 -22.29 0.84 13.03
CA GLU A 204 -21.38 1.95 12.80
C GLU A 204 -19.93 1.55 13.15
N THR A 205 -19.74 0.84 14.27
CA THR A 205 -18.42 0.32 14.66
C THR A 205 -17.83 -0.62 13.60
N ILE A 206 -18.63 -1.52 13.02
CA ILE A 206 -18.16 -2.44 11.98
C ILE A 206 -17.78 -1.70 10.70
N PHE A 207 -18.57 -0.70 10.31
CA PHE A 207 -18.24 0.10 9.14
C PHE A 207 -17.00 0.97 9.39
N ASP A 208 -16.85 1.55 10.57
CA ASP A 208 -15.67 2.33 10.94
C ASP A 208 -14.40 1.47 10.95
N ASP A 209 -14.49 0.24 11.47
CA ASP A 209 -13.42 -0.75 11.40
C ASP A 209 -13.06 -1.08 9.94
N LEU A 210 -14.06 -1.33 9.08
CA LEU A 210 -13.84 -1.60 7.65
C LEU A 210 -13.20 -0.40 6.94
N GLU A 211 -13.66 0.81 7.21
CA GLU A 211 -13.12 2.04 6.63
C GLU A 211 -11.69 2.32 7.11
N SER A 212 -11.37 1.97 8.35
CA SER A 212 -10.01 2.04 8.88
C SER A 212 -9.07 1.16 8.07
N ASP A 213 -9.47 -0.08 7.80
CA ASP A 213 -8.67 -1.01 7.01
C ASP A 213 -8.53 -0.55 5.55
N PHE A 214 -9.63 -0.07 4.94
CA PHE A 214 -9.54 0.53 3.59
C PHE A 214 -8.59 1.73 3.58
N ARG A 215 -8.64 2.60 4.60
CA ARG A 215 -7.78 3.77 4.72
C ARG A 215 -6.30 3.39 4.91
N GLU A 216 -6.01 2.25 5.52
CA GLU A 216 -4.65 1.72 5.63
C GLU A 216 -4.03 1.44 4.25
N PHE A 217 -4.82 1.07 3.25
CA PHE A 217 -4.29 0.78 1.91
C PHE A 217 -4.52 1.91 0.91
N SER A 218 -5.73 2.48 0.86
CA SER A 218 -6.12 3.47 -0.15
C SER A 218 -5.93 4.92 0.28
N GLN A 219 -5.83 5.21 1.59
CA GLN A 219 -6.00 6.59 2.12
C GLN A 219 -7.33 7.25 1.76
N ALA A 220 -8.33 6.47 1.35
CA ALA A 220 -9.66 6.99 1.05
C ALA A 220 -10.25 7.73 2.26
N VAL A 221 -10.78 8.92 2.00
CA VAL A 221 -11.55 9.69 2.99
C VAL A 221 -13.02 9.38 2.78
N PHE A 222 -13.63 8.72 3.77
CA PHE A 222 -15.05 8.32 3.69
C PHE A 222 -16.02 9.38 4.23
N THR A 223 -15.50 10.42 4.91
CA THR A 223 -16.22 11.18 5.96
C THR A 223 -17.03 12.40 5.51
N ASP A 224 -16.82 13.02 4.35
CA ASP A 224 -17.09 14.48 4.31
C ASP A 224 -18.50 14.93 3.87
N ASP A 225 -19.31 14.06 3.25
CA ASP A 225 -20.64 14.47 2.72
C ASP A 225 -21.83 13.69 3.28
N LEU A 226 -21.59 12.64 4.08
CA LEU A 226 -22.64 11.69 4.48
C LEU A 226 -23.44 12.14 5.72
N ASP A 227 -22.92 13.07 6.52
CA ASP A 227 -23.56 13.49 7.78
C ASP A 227 -24.90 14.25 7.58
N LYS A 228 -25.17 14.68 6.34
CA LYS A 228 -26.43 15.35 5.97
C LYS A 228 -27.50 14.38 5.47
N GLU A 229 -27.12 13.12 5.25
CA GLU A 229 -28.00 12.11 4.67
C GLU A 229 -28.73 11.31 5.74
N LEU A 230 -29.85 10.72 5.33
CA LEU A 230 -30.56 9.74 6.13
C LEU A 230 -29.66 8.54 6.37
N PHE A 231 -29.76 7.95 7.57
CA PHE A 231 -28.83 6.92 8.01
C PHE A 231 -28.74 5.72 7.03
N LEU A 232 -29.87 5.23 6.51
CA LEU A 232 -29.87 4.12 5.56
C LEU A 232 -29.25 4.49 4.21
N SER A 233 -29.52 5.69 3.71
CA SER A 233 -28.86 6.23 2.52
C SER A 233 -27.35 6.39 2.77
N LYS A 234 -26.96 6.83 3.97
CA LYS A 234 -25.56 6.87 4.41
C LYS A 234 -24.92 5.50 4.34
N LEU A 235 -25.55 4.45 4.89
CA LEU A 235 -25.02 3.09 4.84
C LEU A 235 -24.92 2.55 3.41
N GLU A 236 -25.95 2.75 2.58
CA GLU A 236 -25.94 2.32 1.18
C GLU A 236 -24.78 2.98 0.42
N ARG A 237 -24.58 4.29 0.60
CA ARG A 237 -23.45 5.02 0.03
C ARG A 237 -22.10 4.58 0.58
N ARG A 238 -21.99 4.24 1.87
CA ARG A 238 -20.76 3.65 2.45
C ARG A 238 -20.43 2.33 1.76
N ILE A 239 -21.42 1.46 1.57
CA ILE A 239 -21.23 0.20 0.83
C ILE A 239 -20.76 0.46 -0.59
N ASP A 240 -21.34 1.44 -1.30
CA ASP A 240 -20.88 1.82 -2.64
C ASP A 240 -19.41 2.26 -2.65
N LYS A 241 -19.03 3.14 -1.72
CA LYS A 241 -17.64 3.58 -1.58
C LYS A 241 -16.70 2.40 -1.27
N HIS A 242 -17.10 1.47 -0.41
CA HIS A 242 -16.32 0.27 -0.11
C HIS A 242 -16.15 -0.59 -1.36
N LEU A 243 -17.21 -0.82 -2.13
CA LEU A 243 -17.15 -1.64 -3.33
C LEU A 243 -16.19 -1.03 -4.36
N ILE A 244 -16.26 0.29 -4.57
CA ILE A 244 -15.31 1.01 -5.44
C ILE A 244 -13.88 0.84 -4.90
N CYS A 245 -13.66 0.96 -3.60
CA CYS A 245 -12.33 0.75 -3.00
C CYS A 245 -11.83 -0.69 -3.19
N VAL A 246 -12.69 -1.69 -3.04
CA VAL A 246 -12.33 -3.11 -3.25
C VAL A 246 -11.90 -3.33 -4.70
N HIS A 247 -12.69 -2.87 -5.67
CA HIS A 247 -12.33 -2.98 -7.09
C HIS A 247 -11.02 -2.26 -7.39
N ALA A 248 -10.88 -1.01 -6.93
CA ALA A 248 -9.67 -0.24 -7.16
C ALA A 248 -8.43 -0.90 -6.55
N LEU A 249 -8.52 -1.38 -5.30
CA LEU A 249 -7.41 -2.09 -4.64
C LEU A 249 -7.08 -3.39 -5.36
N HIS A 250 -8.09 -4.12 -5.83
CA HIS A 250 -7.89 -5.35 -6.59
C HIS A 250 -7.18 -5.08 -7.92
N GLU A 251 -7.70 -4.15 -8.72
CA GLU A 251 -7.11 -3.76 -10.01
C GLU A 251 -5.68 -3.22 -9.84
N CYS A 252 -5.46 -2.34 -8.87
CA CYS A 252 -4.13 -1.80 -8.57
C CYS A 252 -3.16 -2.89 -8.09
N SER A 253 -3.63 -3.89 -7.36
CA SER A 253 -2.79 -5.02 -6.91
C SER A 253 -2.47 -5.98 -8.07
N ASN A 254 -3.38 -6.10 -9.03
CA ASN A 254 -3.28 -7.02 -10.15
C ASN A 254 -2.76 -6.40 -11.45
N PHE A 255 -2.41 -5.11 -11.45
CA PHE A 255 -2.11 -4.36 -12.68
C PHE A 255 -0.98 -4.98 -13.53
N HIS A 256 0.02 -5.59 -12.89
CA HIS A 256 1.15 -6.24 -13.58
C HIS A 256 1.06 -7.77 -13.58
N ARG A 257 0.38 -8.37 -12.60
CA ARG A 257 0.26 -9.82 -12.43
C ARG A 257 -0.99 -10.12 -11.62
N ALA A 258 -1.74 -11.16 -11.98
CA ALA A 258 -2.87 -11.67 -11.18
C ALA A 258 -2.35 -12.27 -9.86
N LEU A 259 -2.30 -11.45 -8.81
CA LEU A 259 -1.82 -11.80 -7.47
C LEU A 259 -2.97 -12.06 -6.50
N LEU A 260 -4.06 -11.32 -6.62
CA LEU A 260 -5.33 -11.56 -5.94
C LEU A 260 -6.27 -12.40 -6.81
N ASP A 261 -6.97 -13.34 -6.19
CA ASP A 261 -7.93 -14.21 -6.86
C ASP A 261 -9.21 -13.43 -7.23
N GLU A 262 -9.62 -13.49 -8.50
CA GLU A 262 -10.84 -12.84 -8.99
C GLU A 262 -12.10 -13.36 -8.27
N ASN A 263 -12.10 -14.63 -7.84
CA ASN A 263 -13.23 -15.19 -7.10
C ASN A 263 -13.47 -14.47 -5.76
N SER A 264 -12.40 -13.96 -5.13
CA SER A 264 -12.52 -13.24 -3.87
C SER A 264 -13.28 -11.93 -4.03
N VAL A 265 -13.04 -11.20 -5.13
CA VAL A 265 -13.77 -9.95 -5.46
C VAL A 265 -15.24 -10.25 -5.72
N TRP A 266 -15.52 -11.30 -6.48
CA TRP A 266 -16.90 -11.69 -6.77
C TRP A 266 -17.66 -12.06 -5.49
N GLU A 267 -17.05 -12.83 -4.59
CA GLU A 267 -17.65 -13.15 -3.30
C GLU A 267 -17.90 -11.88 -2.46
N ILE A 268 -16.93 -10.97 -2.39
CA ILE A 268 -17.08 -9.68 -1.68
C ILE A 268 -18.24 -8.87 -2.27
N GLN A 269 -18.32 -8.78 -3.61
CA GLN A 269 -19.38 -8.06 -4.31
C GLN A 269 -20.75 -8.68 -4.04
N GLU A 270 -20.87 -10.01 -4.10
CA GLU A 270 -22.10 -10.73 -3.78
C GLU A 270 -22.57 -10.40 -2.35
N LYS A 271 -21.65 -10.42 -1.38
CA LYS A 271 -21.98 -10.08 0.02
C LYS A 271 -22.42 -8.63 0.20
N TYR A 272 -21.81 -7.68 -0.50
CA TYR A 272 -22.27 -6.30 -0.48
C TYR A 272 -23.63 -6.11 -1.14
N VAL A 273 -23.91 -6.81 -2.24
CA VAL A 273 -25.24 -6.83 -2.88
C VAL A 273 -26.28 -7.41 -1.91
N GLN A 274 -25.96 -8.48 -1.19
CA GLN A 274 -26.82 -9.02 -0.12
C GLN A 274 -27.09 -7.97 0.97
N CYS A 275 -26.05 -7.28 1.47
CA CYS A 275 -26.21 -6.20 2.45
C CYS A 275 -27.12 -5.08 1.93
N LYS A 276 -26.95 -4.64 0.68
CA LYS A 276 -27.82 -3.63 0.06
C LYS A 276 -29.26 -4.09 -0.06
N SER A 277 -29.50 -5.36 -0.40
CA SER A 277 -30.86 -5.90 -0.52
C SER A 277 -31.61 -5.86 0.81
N ILE A 278 -30.89 -6.03 1.93
CA ILE A 278 -31.44 -5.91 3.29
C ILE A 278 -31.71 -4.44 3.66
N LEU A 279 -30.87 -3.51 3.20
CA LEU A 279 -31.03 -2.07 3.46
C LEU A 279 -32.16 -1.45 2.64
N LYS A 280 -32.57 -2.05 1.52
CA LYS A 280 -33.71 -1.57 0.74
C LYS A 280 -35.00 -1.83 1.53
N PRO A 281 -35.79 -0.79 1.86
CA PRO A 281 -37.04 -0.97 2.57
C PRO A 281 -37.97 -1.89 1.76
N GLN A 282 -38.59 -2.88 2.42
CA GLN A 282 -39.38 -3.91 1.75
C GLN A 282 -40.74 -3.40 1.28
N SER A 283 -41.19 -2.26 1.83
CA SER A 283 -42.40 -1.57 1.39
C SER A 283 -42.25 -0.04 1.39
N LEU A 284 -43.01 0.64 0.52
CA LEU A 284 -43.16 2.10 0.53
C LEU A 284 -43.55 2.59 1.93
N ARG A 285 -44.42 1.83 2.59
CA ARG A 285 -44.88 2.04 3.96
C ARG A 285 -43.75 2.09 5.00
N GLU A 286 -42.82 1.13 4.96
CA GLU A 286 -41.64 1.11 5.85
C GLU A 286 -40.70 2.27 5.57
N ARG A 287 -40.54 2.61 4.28
CA ARG A 287 -39.74 3.77 3.86
C ARG A 287 -40.33 5.06 4.42
N ILE A 288 -41.65 5.27 4.27
CA ILE A 288 -42.35 6.42 4.84
C ILE A 288 -42.21 6.47 6.36
N LEU A 289 -42.47 5.34 7.05
CA LEU A 289 -42.39 5.26 8.52
C LEU A 289 -41.02 5.68 9.04
N HIS A 290 -39.95 5.22 8.37
CA HIS A 290 -38.58 5.58 8.71
C HIS A 290 -38.33 7.06 8.68
N GLU A 291 -38.73 7.65 7.56
CA GLU A 291 -38.39 9.01 7.18
C GLU A 291 -39.12 9.97 8.13
N LEU A 292 -40.37 9.64 8.47
CA LEU A 292 -41.13 10.35 9.49
C LEU A 292 -40.51 10.21 10.89
N ARG A 293 -40.00 9.03 11.27
CA ARG A 293 -39.31 8.85 12.56
C ARG A 293 -37.98 9.59 12.64
N ALA A 294 -37.17 9.54 11.58
CA ALA A 294 -35.90 10.24 11.52
C ALA A 294 -36.09 11.77 11.57
N ALA A 295 -37.11 12.27 10.87
CA ALA A 295 -37.56 13.65 10.94
C ALA A 295 -38.03 14.06 12.35
N ALA A 296 -38.91 13.25 12.97
CA ALA A 296 -39.50 13.56 14.26
C ALA A 296 -38.51 13.45 15.45
N LEU A 297 -37.52 12.57 15.36
CA LEU A 297 -36.54 12.33 16.42
C LEU A 297 -35.32 13.24 16.37
N SER A 298 -35.24 14.19 15.43
CA SER A 298 -34.14 15.14 15.37
C SER A 298 -34.15 16.00 16.65
N PRO A 299 -33.06 16.01 17.44
CA PRO A 299 -33.08 16.57 18.79
C PRO A 299 -33.44 18.06 18.77
N ARG A 300 -34.43 18.44 19.61
CA ARG A 300 -34.83 19.83 19.93
C ARG A 300 -33.61 20.65 20.38
N THR A 301 -32.79 21.07 19.45
CA THR A 301 -31.82 22.15 19.63
C THR A 301 -32.51 23.39 19.11
N SER A 302 -32.69 24.40 19.97
CA SER A 302 -33.38 25.66 19.71
C SER A 302 -33.30 26.07 18.24
N LEU A 303 -34.43 25.96 17.54
CA LEU A 303 -34.55 26.22 16.10
C LEU A 303 -34.24 27.69 15.84
N THR A 304 -33.16 27.94 15.10
CA THR A 304 -32.93 29.19 14.40
C THR A 304 -33.76 29.19 13.11
N GLU A 305 -34.22 30.35 12.61
CA GLU A 305 -35.01 30.46 11.37
C GLU A 305 -34.37 29.73 10.16
N ASP A 306 -33.04 29.65 10.11
CA ASP A 306 -32.30 28.92 9.08
C ASP A 306 -32.52 27.39 9.13
N ARG A 307 -32.73 26.81 10.32
CA ARG A 307 -33.03 25.38 10.47
C ARG A 307 -34.47 25.04 10.13
N GLU A 308 -35.42 25.95 10.37
CA GLU A 308 -36.81 25.77 9.93
C GLU A 308 -36.88 25.77 8.39
N ARG A 309 -36.14 26.67 7.73
CA ARG A 309 -35.98 26.64 6.27
C ARG A 309 -35.32 25.36 5.78
N GLU A 310 -34.30 24.86 6.48
CA GLU A 310 -33.63 23.61 6.14
C GLU A 310 -34.58 22.40 6.28
N GLN A 311 -35.36 22.33 7.35
CA GLN A 311 -36.37 21.28 7.57
C GLN A 311 -37.48 21.35 6.51
N ALA A 312 -37.96 22.54 6.16
CA ALA A 312 -38.94 22.71 5.08
C ALA A 312 -38.37 22.27 3.72
N LEU A 313 -37.10 22.53 3.44
CA LEU A 313 -36.43 22.08 2.21
C LEU A 313 -36.27 20.55 2.17
N LYS A 314 -35.91 19.94 3.31
CA LYS A 314 -35.82 18.47 3.48
C LYS A 314 -37.19 17.81 3.29
N GLY A 315 -38.24 18.38 3.89
CA GLY A 315 -39.62 17.93 3.69
C GLY A 315 -40.04 18.01 2.22
N LYS A 316 -39.72 19.10 1.53
CA LYS A 316 -40.01 19.27 0.10
C LYS A 316 -39.27 18.25 -0.77
N LEU A 317 -37.96 18.04 -0.54
CA LEU A 317 -37.17 17.02 -1.24
C LEU A 317 -37.66 15.59 -0.95
N PHE A 318 -38.15 15.33 0.26
CA PHE A 318 -38.76 14.07 0.65
C PHE A 318 -40.05 13.79 -0.16
N PHE A 319 -40.92 14.79 -0.30
CA PHE A 319 -42.13 14.69 -1.12
C PHE A 319 -41.81 14.51 -2.60
N GLU A 320 -40.89 15.31 -3.15
CA GLU A 320 -40.47 15.19 -4.55
C GLU A 320 -39.86 13.81 -4.85
N ASN A 321 -39.07 13.24 -3.94
CA ASN A 321 -38.51 11.89 -4.10
C ASN A 321 -39.56 10.77 -3.99
N LEU A 322 -40.65 10.98 -3.25
CA LEU A 322 -41.77 10.04 -3.17
C LEU A 322 -42.68 10.13 -4.40
N CYS A 323 -42.90 11.33 -4.95
CA CYS A 323 -43.90 11.62 -5.99
C CYS A 323 -43.39 11.62 -7.44
N MET A 324 -42.13 11.28 -7.71
CA MET A 324 -41.57 11.26 -9.09
C MET A 324 -42.09 10.09 -9.97
N GLY A 325 -43.36 9.69 -9.81
CA GLY A 325 -44.00 8.53 -10.45
C GLY A 325 -45.40 8.77 -11.02
N GLY A 326 -45.70 9.92 -11.63
CA GLY A 326 -46.90 10.18 -12.46
C GLY A 326 -48.20 10.51 -11.70
N ASP A 327 -49.12 11.22 -12.37
CA ASP A 327 -50.26 11.96 -11.79
C ASP A 327 -51.25 11.16 -10.92
N ASP A 328 -51.32 9.83 -11.04
CA ASP A 328 -52.19 8.96 -10.21
C ASP A 328 -51.49 8.44 -8.93
N SER A 329 -50.18 8.69 -8.76
CA SER A 329 -49.41 8.22 -7.60
C SER A 329 -49.52 9.12 -6.36
N ASP A 330 -49.88 10.39 -6.53
CA ASP A 330 -49.91 11.38 -5.45
C ASP A 330 -50.99 11.08 -4.39
N ILE A 331 -52.16 10.61 -4.81
CA ILE A 331 -53.29 10.29 -3.90
C ILE A 331 -53.02 9.01 -3.11
N VAL A 332 -52.38 8.02 -3.74
CA VAL A 332 -52.04 6.74 -3.10
C VAL A 332 -50.98 6.95 -2.02
N ILE A 333 -49.95 7.76 -2.31
CA ILE A 333 -48.88 8.08 -1.37
C ILE A 333 -49.41 8.88 -0.18
N ALA A 334 -50.27 9.90 -0.39
CA ALA A 334 -50.81 10.70 0.71
C ALA A 334 -51.67 9.87 1.69
N LYS A 335 -52.49 8.95 1.16
CA LYS A 335 -53.31 8.05 1.98
C LYS A 335 -52.44 7.07 2.78
N GLU A 336 -51.43 6.49 2.15
CA GLU A 336 -50.52 5.54 2.80
C GLU A 336 -49.65 6.23 3.86
N ILE A 337 -49.23 7.49 3.62
CA ILE A 337 -48.59 8.35 4.63
C ILE A 337 -49.52 8.58 5.82
N SER A 338 -50.79 8.94 5.58
CA SER A 338 -51.78 9.13 6.65
C SER A 338 -51.94 7.86 7.49
N GLU A 339 -52.14 6.71 6.83
CA GLU A 339 -52.32 5.42 7.51
C GLU A 339 -51.08 5.01 8.30
N VAL A 340 -49.88 5.35 7.83
CA VAL A 340 -48.62 5.14 8.57
C VAL A 340 -48.56 6.03 9.80
N ILE A 341 -48.85 7.33 9.65
CA ILE A 341 -48.87 8.30 10.75
C ILE A 341 -49.87 7.87 11.81
N ASP A 342 -51.07 7.49 11.39
CA ASP A 342 -52.16 7.16 12.29
C ASP A 342 -51.94 5.88 13.08
N GLN A 343 -51.32 4.87 12.48
CA GLN A 343 -51.12 3.57 13.10
C GLN A 343 -49.86 3.47 13.95
N ASN A 344 -48.88 4.38 13.79
CA ASN A 344 -47.54 4.21 14.38
C ASN A 344 -47.06 5.33 15.28
N PHE A 345 -47.79 6.45 15.36
CA PHE A 345 -47.39 7.62 16.14
C PHE A 345 -48.52 8.03 17.09
N ASN A 346 -48.15 8.38 18.33
CA ASN A 346 -49.11 8.90 19.31
C ASN A 346 -49.45 10.39 19.01
N SER A 347 -50.45 10.96 19.68
CA SER A 347 -50.95 12.31 19.41
C SER A 347 -49.88 13.41 19.48
N GLU A 348 -48.88 13.25 20.35
CA GLU A 348 -47.79 14.22 20.51
C GLU A 348 -46.75 14.07 19.38
N GLU A 349 -46.43 12.83 19.02
CA GLU A 349 -45.53 12.52 17.90
C GLU A 349 -46.13 12.91 16.55
N LYS A 350 -47.44 12.70 16.34
CA LYS A 350 -48.15 13.13 15.13
C LYS A 350 -47.98 14.61 14.87
N LEU A 351 -48.06 15.42 15.92
CA LEU A 351 -47.95 16.88 15.83
C LEU A 351 -46.52 17.33 15.44
N GLU A 352 -45.49 16.60 15.85
CA GLU A 352 -44.11 16.84 15.41
C GLU A 352 -43.88 16.31 13.98
N VAL A 353 -44.48 15.18 13.60
CA VAL A 353 -44.42 14.66 12.23
C VAL A 353 -45.09 15.63 11.25
N GLU A 354 -46.28 16.15 11.59
CA GLU A 354 -46.98 17.18 10.82
C GLU A 354 -46.12 18.44 10.66
N ARG A 355 -45.34 18.85 11.67
CA ARG A 355 -44.45 20.01 11.53
C ARG A 355 -43.32 19.83 10.52
N VAL A 356 -42.85 18.59 10.32
CA VAL A 356 -41.75 18.31 9.39
C VAL A 356 -42.25 17.96 7.99
N LEU A 357 -43.50 17.52 7.86
CA LEU A 357 -44.12 17.28 6.57
C LEU A 357 -44.28 18.60 5.79
N PRO A 358 -43.93 18.65 4.50
CA PRO A 358 -44.14 19.83 3.70
C PRO A 358 -45.63 20.21 3.70
N ALA A 359 -45.89 21.52 3.73
CA ALA A 359 -47.25 22.06 3.84
C ALA A 359 -48.25 21.46 2.85
N ALA A 360 -47.80 21.09 1.65
CA ALA A 360 -48.62 20.41 0.64
C ALA A 360 -49.15 19.04 1.11
N ILE A 361 -48.34 18.24 1.79
CA ILE A 361 -48.78 16.96 2.37
C ILE A 361 -49.71 17.23 3.55
N ASN A 362 -49.39 18.18 4.42
CA ASN A 362 -50.27 18.54 5.54
C ASN A 362 -51.66 18.97 5.07
N ILE A 363 -51.74 19.77 4.00
CA ILE A 363 -53.01 20.20 3.42
C ILE A 363 -53.81 18.99 2.94
N HIS A 364 -53.18 18.03 2.26
CA HIS A 364 -53.87 16.80 1.85
C HIS A 364 -54.27 15.89 3.03
N LEU A 365 -53.42 15.76 4.05
CA LEU A 365 -53.75 15.02 5.27
C LEU A 365 -54.90 15.65 6.04
N THR A 366 -54.97 16.99 6.11
CA THR A 366 -56.11 17.69 6.73
C THR A 366 -57.39 17.54 5.92
N VAL A 367 -57.32 17.59 4.59
CA VAL A 367 -58.49 17.34 3.72
C VAL A 367 -59.02 15.92 3.91
N LEU A 368 -58.16 14.90 3.90
CA LEU A 368 -58.56 13.50 4.13
C LEU A 368 -59.18 13.28 5.51
N ASN A 369 -58.62 13.90 6.56
CA ASN A 369 -59.18 13.81 7.92
C ASN A 369 -60.55 14.49 8.04
N ASN A 370 -60.79 15.57 7.28
CA ASN A 370 -62.08 16.26 7.27
C ASN A 370 -63.14 15.50 6.46
N GLU A 371 -62.77 14.86 5.34
CA GLU A 371 -63.69 14.01 4.54
C GLU A 371 -64.18 12.77 5.31
N GLY A 372 -63.35 12.24 6.22
CA GLY A 372 -63.74 11.17 7.15
C GLY A 372 -64.71 11.59 8.25
N GLN A 373 -64.79 12.88 8.58
CA GLN A 373 -65.71 13.42 9.59
C GLN A 373 -67.08 13.82 8.99
N GLU A 374 -67.14 14.22 7.71
CA GLU A 374 -68.41 14.57 7.05
C GLU A 374 -69.25 13.35 6.62
N SER A 375 -68.71 12.13 6.73
CA SER A 375 -69.36 10.88 6.29
C SER A 375 -69.94 10.02 7.42
N GLN A 376 -69.99 10.51 8.67
CA GLN A 376 -70.79 9.90 9.74
C GLN A 376 -72.09 10.70 9.97
N PRO A 377 -73.29 10.12 9.74
CA PRO A 377 -74.57 10.79 9.98
C PRO A 377 -74.91 10.98 11.46
#